data_AF-A0A2W4I3U4-F1
#
_entry.id   AF-A0A2W4I3U4-F1
#
_cell.length_a   1.000
_cell.length_b   1.000
_cell.length_c   1.000
_cell.angle_alpha   90.00
_cell.angle_beta   90.00
_cell.angle_gamma   90.00
#
_symmetry.space_group_name_H-M   'P 1'
#
loop_
_entity.id
_entity.type
_entity.pdbx_description
1 polymer ?
#
loop_
_entity_poly.entity_id
_entity_poly.type
_entity_poly.pdbx_seq_one_letter_code
_entity_poly.pdbx_strand_id
1 'polypeptide(L)'
;MSEVKVQVFSTHGQPVGYFLNPSFATFPEGEFEISGEFFDANNERTQRIDFNPEAVPYSCDLSQAKDIPYSELINVYVQRGRQPVKMTGKGKN
;
A
#
# COMPACT_ATOMS: atom_id res chain seq x y z
N MET A 1 -8.44 -8.64 17.98
CA MET A 1 -7.96 -7.35 17.45
C MET A 1 -8.66 -7.14 16.12
N SER A 2 -9.14 -5.93 15.82
CA SER A 2 -9.79 -5.63 14.54
C SER A 2 -8.77 -5.81 13.40
N GLU A 3 -9.17 -6.52 12.35
CA GLU A 3 -8.35 -6.67 11.15
C GLU A 3 -8.15 -5.30 10.49
N VAL A 4 -6.91 -4.96 10.17
CA VAL A 4 -6.58 -3.71 9.47
C VAL A 4 -6.49 -4.01 7.98
N LYS A 5 -7.24 -3.27 7.16
CA LYS A 5 -7.17 -3.37 5.70
C LYS A 5 -6.67 -2.06 5.11
N VAL A 6 -5.60 -2.15 4.32
CA VAL A 6 -5.10 -1.02 3.52
C VAL A 6 -5.49 -1.24 2.08
N GLN A 7 -6.49 -0.52 1.61
CA GLN A 7 -6.98 -0.63 0.23
C GLN A 7 -6.02 0.08 -0.72
N VAL A 8 -5.72 -0.53 -1.86
CA VAL A 8 -4.91 0.02 -2.94
C VAL A 8 -5.81 0.30 -4.14
N PHE A 9 -5.63 1.46 -4.75
CA PHE A 9 -6.37 1.96 -5.89
C PHE A 9 -5.43 2.33 -7.03
N SER A 10 -5.91 2.17 -8.26
CA SER A 10 -5.26 2.74 -9.45
C SER A 10 -5.46 4.26 -9.51
N THR A 11 -4.80 4.92 -10.45
CA THR A 11 -4.95 6.36 -10.73
C THR A 11 -6.37 6.77 -11.10
N HIS A 12 -7.16 5.84 -11.62
CA HIS A 12 -8.58 6.06 -11.95
C HIS A 12 -9.50 5.80 -10.74
N GLY A 13 -8.95 5.54 -9.55
CA GLY A 13 -9.70 5.22 -8.35
C GLY A 13 -10.30 3.81 -8.34
N GLN A 14 -9.88 2.93 -9.26
CA GLN A 14 -10.36 1.54 -9.28
C GLN A 14 -9.64 0.73 -8.20
N PRO A 15 -10.36 -0.06 -7.38
CA PRO A 15 -9.73 -0.91 -6.38
C PRO A 15 -8.90 -1.99 -7.06
N VAL A 16 -7.63 -2.08 -6.70
CA VAL A 16 -6.69 -3.11 -7.17
C VAL A 16 -6.69 -4.31 -6.21
N GLY A 17 -6.79 -4.01 -4.92
CA GLY A 17 -6.73 -5.01 -3.86
C GLY A 17 -6.45 -4.34 -2.51
N TYR A 18 -6.12 -5.12 -1.50
CA TYR A 18 -5.79 -4.62 -0.17
C TYR A 18 -4.73 -5.46 0.52
N PHE A 19 -3.98 -4.82 1.42
CA PHE A 19 -3.17 -5.53 2.40
C PHE A 19 -4.00 -5.86 3.62
N LEU A 20 -3.94 -7.10 4.07
CA LEU A 20 -4.53 -7.56 5.33
C LEU A 20 -3.45 -7.56 6.42
N ASN A 21 -3.72 -6.85 7.52
CA ASN A 21 -2.81 -6.69 8.65
C ASN A 21 -1.36 -6.34 8.21
N PRO A 22 -1.16 -5.31 7.39
CA PRO A 22 0.17 -4.97 6.90
C PRO A 22 1.12 -4.56 8.02
N SER A 23 2.39 -4.83 7.79
CA SER A 23 3.52 -4.24 8.52
C SER A 23 4.05 -3.02 7.77
N PHE A 24 4.36 -1.98 8.53
CA PHE A 24 4.91 -0.73 8.01
C PHE A 24 6.38 -0.61 8.43
N ALA A 25 7.26 -0.32 7.49
CA ALA A 25 8.65 0.02 7.76
C ALA A 25 8.94 1.45 7.27
N THR A 26 9.75 2.19 8.03
CA THR A 26 10.10 3.58 7.75
C THR A 26 11.57 3.65 7.34
N PHE A 27 11.90 4.48 6.36
CA PHE A 27 13.27 4.70 5.92
C PHE A 27 13.72 6.13 6.21
N PRO A 28 15.03 6.37 6.41
CA PRO A 28 15.57 7.69 6.77
C PRO A 28 15.23 8.81 5.79
N GLU A 29 14.94 8.47 4.53
CA GLU A 29 14.62 9.42 3.46
C GLU A 29 13.12 9.82 3.42
N GLY A 30 12.34 9.46 4.45
CA GLY A 30 10.90 9.72 4.50
C GLY A 30 10.07 8.74 3.66
N GLU A 31 10.70 7.66 3.19
CA GLU A 31 10.02 6.60 2.45
C GLU A 31 9.43 5.57 3.41
N PHE A 32 8.33 4.93 2.99
CA PHE A 32 7.66 3.88 3.74
C PHE A 32 7.54 2.62 2.89
N GLU A 33 7.63 1.46 3.53
CA GLU A 33 7.28 0.19 2.90
C GLU A 33 6.06 -0.39 3.61
N ILE A 34 5.08 -0.82 2.80
CA ILE A 34 3.96 -1.63 3.25
C ILE A 34 4.24 -3.05 2.79
N SER A 35 4.32 -3.96 3.76
CA SER A 35 4.55 -5.37 3.51
C SER A 35 3.49 -6.19 4.23
N GLY A 36 3.05 -7.28 3.63
CA GLY A 36 2.01 -8.12 4.22
C GLY A 36 1.35 -9.03 3.20
N GLU A 37 0.29 -9.69 3.64
CA GLU A 37 -0.56 -10.48 2.77
C GLU A 37 -1.41 -9.54 1.93
N PHE A 38 -1.31 -9.67 0.61
CA PHE A 38 -2.12 -8.90 -0.33
C PHE A 38 -3.21 -9.78 -0.92
N PHE A 39 -4.40 -9.21 -1.00
CA PHE A 39 -5.58 -9.79 -1.62
C PHE A 39 -5.99 -8.89 -2.78
N ASP A 40 -6.34 -9.47 -3.91
CA ASP A 40 -6.82 -8.71 -5.06
C ASP A 40 -8.27 -8.22 -4.85
N ALA A 41 -8.83 -7.55 -5.86
CA ALA A 41 -10.22 -7.10 -5.84
C ALA A 41 -11.25 -8.25 -5.73
N ASN A 42 -10.87 -9.49 -6.04
CA ASN A 42 -11.71 -10.68 -5.91
C ASN A 42 -11.58 -11.37 -4.54
N ASN A 43 -10.80 -10.80 -3.61
CA ASN A 43 -10.43 -11.41 -2.33
C ASN A 43 -9.57 -12.67 -2.47
N GLU A 44 -8.84 -12.81 -3.59
CA GLU A 44 -7.89 -13.89 -3.78
C GLU A 44 -6.51 -13.46 -3.29
N ARG A 45 -5.92 -14.28 -2.42
CA ARG A 45 -4.57 -14.04 -1.91
C ARG A 45 -3.59 -14.09 -3.07
N THR A 46 -2.98 -12.96 -3.35
CA THR A 46 -2.06 -12.80 -4.47
C THR A 46 -0.63 -12.76 -3.96
N GLN A 47 0.18 -13.73 -4.39
CA GLN A 47 1.62 -13.74 -4.10
C GLN A 47 2.41 -12.80 -5.01
N ARG A 48 1.82 -12.37 -6.13
CA ARG A 48 2.45 -11.51 -7.13
C ARG A 48 1.49 -10.43 -7.58
N ILE A 49 1.76 -9.22 -7.09
CA ILE A 49 1.02 -8.06 -7.51
C ILE A 49 1.72 -7.52 -8.75
N ASP A 50 1.12 -7.74 -9.92
CA ASP A 50 1.60 -7.13 -11.16
C ASP A 50 1.12 -5.67 -11.20
N PHE A 51 1.85 -4.83 -10.47
CA PHE A 51 1.77 -3.39 -10.68
C PHE A 51 2.49 -3.06 -11.98
N ASN A 52 1.91 -2.20 -12.80
CA ASN A 52 2.59 -1.67 -13.98
C ASN A 52 3.51 -0.52 -13.54
N PRO A 53 4.85 -0.67 -13.57
CA PRO A 53 5.78 0.38 -13.15
C PRO A 53 5.77 1.60 -14.09
N GLU A 54 5.26 1.45 -15.31
CA GLU A 54 5.07 2.56 -16.27
C GLU A 54 3.69 3.22 -16.12
N ALA A 55 2.76 2.61 -15.37
CA ALA A 55 1.51 3.25 -15.01
C ALA A 55 1.75 4.20 -13.83
N VAL A 56 1.40 5.47 -14.06
CA VAL A 56 1.28 6.62 -13.13
C VAL A 56 0.77 6.19 -11.73
N PRO A 57 1.13 6.87 -10.61
CA PRO A 57 1.26 6.19 -9.31
C PRO A 57 -0.08 5.71 -8.73
N TYR A 58 -0.05 4.49 -8.19
CA TYR A 58 -1.13 3.94 -7.38
C TYR A 58 -1.36 4.80 -6.12
N SER A 59 -2.49 4.61 -5.45
CA SER A 59 -2.75 5.21 -4.14
C SER A 59 -3.24 4.18 -3.14
N CYS A 60 -3.00 4.41 -1.86
CA CYS A 60 -3.51 3.56 -0.79
C CYS A 60 -4.28 4.34 0.28
N ASP A 61 -5.38 3.75 0.75
CA ASP A 61 -6.16 4.25 1.89
C ASP A 61 -5.57 3.70 3.18
N LEU A 62 -5.05 4.63 3.98
CA LEU A 62 -4.37 4.36 5.24
C LEU A 62 -5.20 4.77 6.45
N SER A 63 -6.47 5.12 6.26
CA SER A 63 -7.38 5.53 7.34
C SER A 63 -7.55 4.48 8.44
N GLN A 64 -7.31 3.20 8.14
CA GLN A 64 -7.38 2.09 9.10
C GLN A 64 -6.04 1.75 9.74
N ALA A 65 -4.93 2.26 9.21
CA ALA A 65 -3.61 2.00 9.72
C ALA A 65 -3.32 2.95 10.90
N LYS A 66 -2.93 2.36 12.04
CA LYS A 66 -2.51 3.10 13.23
C LYS A 66 -1.02 3.41 13.14
N ASP A 67 -0.62 4.53 13.74
CA ASP A 67 0.79 4.91 13.92
C ASP A 67 1.57 5.20 12.62
N ILE A 68 0.91 5.75 11.60
CA ILE A 68 1.62 6.27 10.42
C ILE A 68 2.14 7.67 10.75
N PRO A 69 3.46 7.90 10.71
CA PRO A 69 4.06 9.13 11.23
C PRO A 69 3.96 10.34 10.28
N TYR A 70 3.35 10.21 9.09
CA TYR A 70 3.22 11.30 8.12
C TYR A 70 1.83 11.37 7.48
N SER A 71 1.31 12.60 7.34
CA SER A 71 -0.03 12.90 6.81
C SER A 71 -0.17 12.73 5.29
N GLU A 72 0.95 12.73 4.56
CA GLU A 72 1.00 12.52 3.10
C GLU A 72 2.23 11.65 2.78
N LEU A 73 1.99 10.39 2.42
CA LEU A 73 3.07 9.48 2.05
C LEU A 73 3.32 9.59 0.55
N ILE A 74 4.55 9.89 0.16
CA ILE A 74 4.96 10.16 -1.23
C ILE A 74 5.41 8.86 -1.93
N ASN A 75 6.10 7.98 -1.21
CA ASN A 75 6.60 6.71 -1.72
C ASN A 75 6.26 5.58 -0.74
N VAL A 76 5.29 4.75 -1.12
CA VAL A 76 5.00 3.48 -0.45
C VAL A 76 5.49 2.35 -1.34
N TYR A 77 6.37 1.48 -0.83
CA TYR A 77 6.86 0.30 -1.53
C TYR A 77 6.06 -0.95 -1.19
N VAL A 78 5.94 -1.86 -2.17
CA VAL A 78 5.23 -3.13 -2.00
C VAL A 78 6.21 -4.31 -2.11
N GLN A 79 6.38 -5.00 -0.99
CA GLN A 79 7.20 -6.21 -0.82
C GLN A 79 8.71 -6.05 -1.10
N ARG A 80 9.51 -6.18 -0.04
CA ARG A 80 10.97 -6.30 -0.12
C ARG A 80 11.43 -7.36 -1.15
N GLY A 81 12.33 -6.96 -2.05
CA GLY A 81 12.99 -7.86 -3.02
C GLY A 81 12.34 -7.94 -4.41
N ARG A 82 11.28 -7.16 -4.68
CA ARG A 82 10.73 -6.93 -6.02
C ARG A 82 10.88 -5.47 -6.43
N GLN A 83 10.60 -5.17 -7.69
CA GLN A 83 10.66 -3.79 -8.19
C GLN A 83 9.81 -2.88 -7.30
N PRO A 84 10.40 -1.81 -6.73
CA PRO A 84 9.66 -0.89 -5.89
C PRO A 84 8.58 -0.19 -6.72
N VAL A 85 7.31 -0.39 -6.35
CA VAL A 85 6.19 0.34 -6.94
C VAL A 85 5.92 1.53 -6.04
N LYS A 86 6.08 2.75 -6.55
CA LYS A 86 5.82 3.97 -5.78
C LYS A 86 4.33 4.27 -5.80
N MET A 87 3.72 4.41 -4.63
CA MET A 87 2.34 4.84 -4.47
C MET A 87 2.21 5.93 -3.41
N THR A 88 1.14 6.72 -3.51
CA THR A 88 0.85 7.79 -2.55
C THR A 88 -0.19 7.33 -1.52
N GLY A 89 0.00 7.66 -0.25
CA GLY A 89 -0.89 7.26 0.84
C GLY A 89 -1.63 8.44 1.45
N LYS A 90 -2.95 8.28 1.67
CA LYS A 90 -3.76 9.24 2.44
C LYS A 90 -4.21 8.61 3.75
N GLY A 91 -3.74 9.15 4.87
CA GLY A 91 -4.22 8.83 6.21
C GLY A 91 -5.25 9.85 6.70
N LYS A 92 -6.09 9.47 7.65
CA LYS A 92 -6.81 10.44 8.48
C LYS A 92 -5.90 10.82 9.64
N ASN A 93 -5.46 12.08 9.68
CA ASN A 93 -5.00 12.70 10.93
C ASN A 93 -6.12 12.69 11.97
#